data_AF-A0A150R3G3-F1
#
_entry.id   AF-A0A150R3G3-F1
#
_cell.length_a   1.000
_cell.length_b   1.000
_cell.length_c   1.000
_cell.angle_alpha   90.00
_cell.angle_beta   90.00
_cell.angle_gamma   90.00
#
_symmetry.space_group_name_H-M   'P 1'
#
loop_
_entity.id
_entity.type
_entity.pdbx_description
1 polymer ?
#
loop_
_entity_poly.entity_id
_entity_poly.type
_entity_poly.pdbx_seq_one_letter_code
_entity_poly.pdbx_strand_id
1 'polypeptide(L)'
;MKITSTLSLVSLLGSTLLMVAGCMAPPVDSESEVDADIDVDVETTEEVGTAADAITNGWMPETSDGWAPIACDSGNAISAFRCRGSDCDNIKGYCSSLGTYNTSTYWTTYFSEESTNWRTCNAGDFVTGFACTGSYCDNVSLQCSHLNGKTWGTCYWSGFISEENGGTIYFPPNYYIAGAKCDGDHCDNMAFYYCQAY
;
A
#
# COMPACT_ATOMS: atom_id res chain seq x y z
N MET A 1 -44.92 32.01 31.77
CA MET A 1 -46.38 31.82 31.92
C MET A 1 -47.03 31.88 30.54
N LYS A 2 -48.04 31.02 30.28
CA LYS A 2 -48.74 30.65 29.00
C LYS A 2 -47.99 29.57 28.20
N ILE A 3 -48.33 28.27 28.19
CA ILE A 3 -49.56 27.44 27.99
C ILE A 3 -50.00 27.34 26.50
N THR A 4 -50.44 26.12 26.13
CA THR A 4 -51.20 25.59 24.95
C THR A 4 -50.33 25.02 23.80
N SER A 5 -50.37 23.73 23.39
CA SER A 5 -51.37 22.63 23.24
C SER A 5 -52.38 22.78 22.09
N THR A 6 -52.24 21.91 21.06
CA THR A 6 -53.24 21.41 20.07
C THR A 6 -52.60 20.21 19.31
N LEU A 7 -53.05 18.93 19.37
CA LEU A 7 -54.15 18.24 18.61
C LEU A 7 -54.11 18.48 17.08
N SER A 8 -54.25 17.54 16.12
CA SER A 8 -54.59 16.09 16.10
C SER A 8 -54.54 15.53 14.63
N LEU A 9 -54.64 14.19 14.50
CA LEU A 9 -55.26 13.36 13.41
C LEU A 9 -54.58 13.14 12.03
N VAL A 10 -54.39 11.85 11.66
CA VAL A 10 -54.82 11.07 10.45
C VAL A 10 -54.15 9.66 10.53
N SER A 11 -54.80 8.54 10.90
CA SER A 11 -55.64 7.57 10.13
C SER A 11 -54.98 6.99 8.85
N LEU A 12 -55.04 5.73 8.39
CA LEU A 12 -55.52 4.40 8.79
C LEU A 12 -54.95 3.42 7.70
N LEU A 13 -54.69 2.16 8.06
CA LEU A 13 -54.86 0.91 7.28
C LEU A 13 -53.94 0.49 6.09
N GLY A 14 -53.58 -0.79 6.14
CA GLY A 14 -53.08 -1.64 5.05
C GLY A 14 -51.95 -2.54 5.59
N SER A 15 -51.93 -3.87 5.56
CA SER A 15 -52.72 -4.83 4.80
C SER A 15 -52.65 -6.22 5.46
N THR A 16 -53.79 -6.91 5.41
CA THR A 16 -54.05 -8.36 5.31
C THR A 16 -52.95 -9.40 5.57
N LEU A 17 -53.27 -10.28 6.51
CA LEU A 17 -52.75 -11.63 6.75
C LEU A 17 -53.54 -12.64 5.89
N LEU A 18 -52.88 -13.62 5.22
CA LEU A 18 -53.42 -14.98 5.02
C LEU A 18 -52.36 -15.99 4.53
N MET A 19 -52.03 -16.94 5.42
CA MET A 19 -51.77 -18.40 5.30
C MET A 19 -51.33 -19.01 3.95
N VAL A 20 -50.40 -19.99 3.98
CA VAL A 20 -50.66 -21.42 3.66
C VAL A 20 -49.40 -22.30 3.77
N ALA A 21 -49.67 -23.54 4.25
CA ALA A 21 -48.97 -24.83 4.09
C ALA A 21 -47.57 -25.06 4.68
N GLY A 22 -47.52 -26.03 5.60
CA GLY A 22 -46.31 -26.72 6.02
C GLY A 22 -45.93 -27.89 5.11
N CYS A 23 -44.72 -28.39 5.35
CA CYS A 23 -44.30 -29.77 5.12
C CYS A 23 -43.58 -30.26 6.38
N MET A 24 -44.06 -31.38 6.93
CA MET A 24 -43.42 -32.14 8.00
C MET A 24 -42.00 -32.58 7.59
N ALA A 25 -41.05 -32.46 8.52
CA ALA A 25 -39.82 -33.23 8.52
C ALA A 25 -39.86 -34.23 9.70
N PRO A 26 -39.41 -35.49 9.54
CA PRO A 26 -39.39 -36.48 10.62
C PRO A 26 -38.22 -36.23 11.60
N PRO A 27 -38.33 -36.71 12.86
CA PRO A 27 -37.24 -36.65 13.81
C PRO A 27 -36.23 -37.77 13.56
N VAL A 28 -34.94 -37.43 13.58
CA VAL A 28 -33.83 -38.40 13.65
C VAL A 28 -33.18 -38.23 15.02
N ASP A 29 -33.30 -39.26 15.84
CA ASP A 29 -32.61 -39.39 17.11
C ASP A 29 -31.23 -40.05 16.97
N SER A 30 -30.35 -39.58 17.84
CA SER A 30 -29.20 -40.21 18.50
C SER A 30 -27.89 -40.49 17.75
N GLU A 31 -26.91 -39.64 18.12
CA GLU A 31 -25.59 -39.96 18.69
C GLU A 31 -24.47 -40.51 17.78
N SER A 32 -23.48 -39.64 17.57
CA SER A 32 -22.08 -40.00 17.32
C SER A 32 -21.21 -38.80 17.71
N GLU A 33 -20.57 -38.88 18.88
CA GLU A 33 -19.53 -37.94 19.31
C GLU A 33 -18.32 -38.03 18.38
N VAL A 34 -17.87 -36.90 17.84
CA VAL A 34 -16.51 -36.72 17.31
C VAL A 34 -16.02 -35.35 17.74
N ASP A 35 -15.21 -35.35 18.80
CA ASP A 35 -14.25 -34.30 19.13
C ASP A 35 -13.24 -34.15 17.99
N ALA A 36 -12.98 -32.90 17.59
CA ALA A 36 -11.64 -32.31 17.53
C ALA A 36 -11.71 -31.01 16.72
N ASP A 37 -11.31 -29.94 17.38
CA ASP A 37 -11.10 -28.61 16.84
C ASP A 37 -10.32 -28.67 15.51
N ILE A 38 -10.98 -28.25 14.42
CA ILE A 38 -10.26 -27.76 13.24
C ILE A 38 -10.14 -26.27 13.45
N ASP A 39 -8.95 -25.86 13.88
CA ASP A 39 -8.45 -24.52 13.65
C ASP A 39 -8.55 -24.27 12.14
N VAL A 40 -9.60 -23.55 11.75
CA VAL A 40 -9.59 -22.86 10.47
C VAL A 40 -8.56 -21.76 10.65
N ASP A 41 -7.32 -22.08 10.26
CA ASP A 41 -6.35 -21.09 9.88
C ASP A 41 -7.02 -20.28 8.77
N VAL A 42 -7.68 -19.20 9.16
CA VAL A 42 -7.93 -18.07 8.28
C VAL A 42 -6.55 -17.55 7.96
N GLU A 43 -5.92 -18.18 6.98
CA GLU A 43 -4.84 -17.63 6.22
C GLU A 43 -5.43 -16.34 5.65
N THR A 44 -5.22 -15.23 6.37
CA THR A 44 -5.37 -13.91 5.80
C THR A 44 -4.34 -13.90 4.68
N THR A 45 -4.79 -14.27 3.49
CA THR A 45 -4.05 -14.03 2.26
C THR A 45 -3.71 -12.55 2.32
N GLU A 46 -2.47 -12.23 2.64
CA GLU A 46 -1.95 -10.91 2.42
C GLU A 46 -2.13 -10.69 0.93
N GLU A 47 -3.19 -9.96 0.57
CA GLU A 47 -3.47 -9.70 -0.83
C GLU A 47 -2.28 -8.95 -1.36
N VAL A 48 -1.52 -9.64 -2.21
CA VAL A 48 -0.57 -9.04 -3.13
C VAL A 48 -1.41 -8.05 -3.92
N GLY A 49 -1.36 -6.78 -3.50
CA GLY A 49 -2.18 -5.73 -4.08
C GLY A 49 -2.03 -5.77 -5.59
N THR A 50 -3.11 -5.61 -6.32
CA THR A 50 -3.08 -5.54 -7.77
C THR A 50 -2.72 -4.11 -8.20
N ALA A 51 -2.34 -3.91 -9.47
CA ALA A 51 -2.22 -2.57 -10.02
C ALA A 51 -3.53 -1.77 -9.90
N ALA A 52 -4.69 -2.44 -9.82
CA ALA A 52 -5.97 -1.79 -9.59
C ALA A 52 -6.13 -1.27 -8.15
N ASP A 53 -5.50 -1.90 -7.16
CA ASP A 53 -5.55 -1.45 -5.76
C ASP A 53 -4.72 -0.17 -5.52
N ALA A 54 -3.70 0.03 -6.36
CA ALA A 54 -2.97 1.29 -6.42
C ALA A 54 -3.84 2.46 -6.91
N ILE A 55 -4.86 2.18 -7.73
CA ILE A 55 -5.78 3.21 -8.25
C ILE A 55 -6.79 3.65 -7.17
N THR A 56 -7.24 2.73 -6.32
CA THR A 56 -8.25 3.00 -5.28
C THR A 56 -7.65 3.57 -4.00
N ASN A 57 -6.48 3.10 -3.58
CA ASN A 57 -5.87 3.49 -2.31
C ASN A 57 -4.51 4.17 -2.44
N GLY A 58 -3.94 4.27 -3.65
CA GLY A 58 -2.65 4.93 -3.93
C GLY A 58 -1.42 4.08 -3.63
N TRP A 59 -1.52 3.03 -2.82
CA TRP A 59 -0.42 2.11 -2.53
C TRP A 59 -0.23 1.08 -3.64
N MET A 60 1.00 0.96 -4.12
CA MET A 60 1.38 -0.11 -5.04
C MET A 60 1.25 -1.51 -4.39
N PRO A 61 1.16 -2.56 -5.22
CA PRO A 61 1.57 -3.91 -4.83
C PRO A 61 2.90 -3.90 -4.08
N GLU A 62 3.17 -4.93 -3.30
CA GLU A 62 4.50 -5.14 -2.73
C GLU A 62 5.43 -5.84 -3.72
N THR A 63 6.73 -5.58 -3.55
CA THR A 63 7.81 -6.34 -4.17
C THR A 63 8.76 -6.83 -3.08
N SER A 64 9.46 -7.91 -3.36
CA SER A 64 10.33 -8.67 -2.45
C SER A 64 11.34 -9.46 -3.28
N ASP A 65 12.21 -10.22 -2.63
CA ASP A 65 13.08 -11.14 -3.35
C ASP A 65 12.29 -12.20 -4.13
N GLY A 66 12.53 -12.25 -5.45
CA GLY A 66 11.81 -13.14 -6.37
C GLY A 66 10.45 -12.62 -6.86
N TRP A 67 10.00 -11.44 -6.42
CA TRP A 67 8.76 -10.84 -6.92
C TRP A 67 9.03 -9.87 -8.08
N ALA A 68 7.98 -9.56 -8.84
CA ALA A 68 8.09 -8.63 -9.95
C ALA A 68 8.40 -7.21 -9.44
N PRO A 69 9.18 -6.41 -10.20
CA PRO A 69 9.31 -4.98 -9.94
C PRO A 69 7.95 -4.28 -9.94
N ILE A 70 7.81 -3.27 -9.09
CA ILE A 70 6.60 -2.44 -8.97
C ILE A 70 6.89 -1.02 -9.46
N ALA A 71 5.91 -0.39 -10.10
CA ALA A 71 6.00 0.98 -10.57
C ALA A 71 4.64 1.66 -10.64
N CYS A 72 4.63 2.98 -10.45
CA CYS A 72 3.47 3.82 -10.64
C CYS A 72 3.14 4.01 -12.12
N ASP A 73 1.87 4.29 -12.42
CA ASP A 73 1.44 4.72 -13.74
C ASP A 73 2.11 6.05 -14.15
N SER A 74 2.17 6.29 -15.47
CA SER A 74 2.74 7.50 -16.05
C SER A 74 2.13 8.77 -15.44
N GLY A 75 2.99 9.75 -15.09
CA GLY A 75 2.58 11.01 -14.49
C GLY A 75 2.51 11.01 -12.97
N ASN A 76 2.81 9.88 -12.33
CA ASN A 76 2.88 9.76 -10.88
C ASN A 76 4.33 9.61 -10.41
N ALA A 77 4.59 10.01 -9.17
CA ALA A 77 5.83 9.73 -8.46
C ALA A 77 5.51 9.26 -7.04
N ILE A 78 6.49 8.62 -6.39
CA ILE A 78 6.30 8.05 -5.05
C ILE A 78 6.41 9.13 -3.98
N SER A 79 5.37 9.29 -3.17
CA SER A 79 5.28 10.31 -2.09
C SER A 79 5.21 9.73 -0.68
N ALA A 80 5.17 8.41 -0.57
CA ALA A 80 5.34 7.68 0.69
C ALA A 80 5.95 6.31 0.41
N PHE A 81 6.62 5.74 1.40
CA PHE A 81 7.22 4.42 1.34
C PHE A 81 6.77 3.58 2.51
N ARG A 82 6.65 2.28 2.28
CA ARG A 82 6.43 1.30 3.33
C ARG A 82 7.27 0.04 3.10
N CYS A 83 7.93 -0.45 4.13
CA CYS A 83 8.44 -1.81 4.23
C CYS A 83 7.73 -2.59 5.34
N ARG A 84 7.78 -3.92 5.27
CA ARG A 84 7.34 -4.86 6.31
C ARG A 84 8.03 -6.21 6.08
N GLY A 85 7.73 -7.19 6.94
CA GLY A 85 8.49 -8.44 6.96
C GLY A 85 9.81 -8.23 7.70
N SER A 86 10.48 -9.31 8.06
CA SER A 86 11.82 -9.20 8.66
C SER A 86 12.77 -8.49 7.70
N ASP A 87 13.63 -7.61 8.23
CA ASP A 87 14.68 -6.93 7.50
C ASP A 87 14.14 -6.10 6.31
N CYS A 88 12.99 -5.44 6.50
CA CYS A 88 12.28 -4.69 5.45
C CYS A 88 12.02 -5.45 4.13
N ASP A 89 11.93 -6.79 4.13
CA ASP A 89 11.85 -7.61 2.90
C ASP A 89 10.75 -7.18 1.90
N ASN A 90 9.52 -6.91 2.39
CA ASN A 90 8.41 -6.55 1.51
C ASN A 90 8.24 -5.03 1.43
N ILE A 91 8.54 -4.44 0.28
CA ILE A 91 8.51 -2.99 0.09
C ILE A 91 7.43 -2.53 -0.90
N LYS A 92 6.88 -1.34 -0.66
CA LYS A 92 5.96 -0.65 -1.58
C LYS A 92 6.04 0.87 -1.46
N GLY A 93 5.56 1.54 -2.49
CA GLY A 93 5.41 3.00 -2.51
C GLY A 93 3.96 3.44 -2.67
N TYR A 94 3.68 4.68 -2.27
CA TYR A 94 2.43 5.38 -2.53
C TYR A 94 2.58 6.27 -3.75
N CYS A 95 1.81 5.99 -4.80
CA CYS A 95 1.80 6.77 -6.03
C CYS A 95 0.94 8.03 -5.86
N SER A 96 1.50 9.18 -6.21
CA SER A 96 0.79 10.45 -6.22
C SER A 96 0.94 11.16 -7.55
N SER A 97 -0.18 11.61 -8.09
CA SER A 97 -0.21 12.29 -9.39
C SER A 97 0.45 13.66 -9.32
N LEU A 98 1.25 13.95 -10.34
CA LEU A 98 1.89 15.25 -10.58
C LEU A 98 1.22 16.01 -11.74
N GLY A 99 0.11 15.48 -12.29
CA GLY A 99 -0.63 16.10 -13.39
C GLY A 99 0.17 16.17 -14.70
N THR A 100 1.06 15.20 -14.93
CA THR A 100 1.98 15.17 -16.08
C THR A 100 2.09 13.74 -16.65
N TYR A 101 3.14 13.44 -17.41
CA TYR A 101 3.45 12.13 -17.95
C TYR A 101 4.96 11.90 -17.99
N ASN A 102 5.38 10.64 -18.04
CA ASN A 102 6.78 10.26 -18.11
C ASN A 102 7.27 10.43 -19.56
N THR A 103 8.40 11.12 -19.77
CA THR A 103 9.03 11.21 -21.10
C THR A 103 10.13 10.16 -21.29
N SER A 104 10.72 9.70 -20.20
CA SER A 104 11.73 8.64 -20.18
C SER A 104 11.73 7.95 -18.82
N THR A 105 12.12 6.69 -18.82
CA THR A 105 12.19 5.86 -17.62
C THR A 105 13.43 4.96 -17.72
N TYR A 106 14.11 4.76 -16.59
CA TYR A 106 15.24 3.84 -16.48
C TYR A 106 15.31 3.26 -15.07
N TRP A 107 15.94 2.10 -14.94
CA TRP A 107 16.26 1.51 -13.64
C TRP A 107 17.69 1.87 -13.25
N THR A 108 17.92 2.16 -11.98
CA THR A 108 19.29 2.22 -11.45
C THR A 108 19.91 0.83 -11.48
N THR A 109 21.23 0.75 -11.40
CA THR A 109 21.85 -0.51 -10.98
C THR A 109 21.42 -0.83 -9.54
N TYR A 110 21.39 -2.11 -9.21
CA TYR A 110 21.15 -2.56 -7.85
C TYR A 110 22.18 -1.99 -6.86
N PHE A 111 21.75 -1.79 -5.63
CA PHE A 111 22.55 -1.29 -4.51
C PHE A 111 22.12 -1.97 -3.20
N SER A 112 23.06 -2.09 -2.27
CA SER A 112 22.90 -2.69 -0.94
C SER A 112 23.98 -2.15 0.01
N GLU A 113 23.85 -2.39 1.31
CA GLU A 113 24.87 -2.06 2.33
C GLU A 113 26.23 -2.71 2.07
N GLU A 114 26.26 -3.85 1.37
CA GLU A 114 27.49 -4.60 1.07
C GLU A 114 28.34 -3.91 -0.02
N SER A 115 27.80 -2.91 -0.71
CA SER A 115 28.48 -2.25 -1.83
C SER A 115 28.21 -0.74 -1.86
N THR A 116 28.01 -0.16 -3.06
CA THR A 116 27.49 1.21 -3.11
C THR A 116 26.08 1.16 -2.56
N ASN A 117 25.86 1.69 -1.37
CA ASN A 117 24.61 1.53 -0.62
C ASN A 117 23.56 2.59 -0.91
N TRP A 118 23.68 3.34 -2.00
CA TRP A 118 22.72 4.39 -2.33
C TRP A 118 22.63 4.66 -3.82
N ARG A 119 21.46 5.14 -4.24
CA ARG A 119 21.21 5.66 -5.58
C ARG A 119 20.29 6.88 -5.50
N THR A 120 20.55 7.84 -6.37
CA THR A 120 19.59 8.91 -6.70
C THR A 120 19.28 8.84 -8.19
N CYS A 121 18.09 9.29 -8.55
CA CYS A 121 17.76 9.59 -9.93
C CYS A 121 18.62 10.74 -10.46
N ASN A 122 18.63 10.93 -11.78
CA ASN A 122 19.25 12.09 -12.40
C ASN A 122 18.55 13.36 -11.91
N ALA A 123 19.25 14.48 -11.94
CA ALA A 123 18.69 15.75 -11.48
C ALA A 123 17.35 16.07 -12.20
N GLY A 124 16.28 16.25 -11.42
CA GLY A 124 14.93 16.51 -11.90
C GLY A 124 14.05 15.29 -12.10
N ASP A 125 14.63 14.08 -12.09
CA ASP A 125 13.88 12.83 -12.23
C ASP A 125 13.43 12.30 -10.86
N PHE A 126 12.28 11.63 -10.82
CA PHE A 126 11.71 11.13 -9.57
C PHE A 126 11.64 9.60 -9.58
N VAL A 127 11.66 9.01 -8.39
CA VAL A 127 11.44 7.58 -8.23
C VAL A 127 9.96 7.29 -8.49
N THR A 128 9.73 6.35 -9.39
CA THR A 128 8.41 5.87 -9.78
C THR A 128 8.22 4.39 -9.52
N GLY A 129 9.24 3.67 -9.06
CA GLY A 129 9.15 2.24 -8.82
C GLY A 129 10.33 1.66 -8.06
N PHE A 130 10.17 0.41 -7.63
CA PHE A 130 11.15 -0.34 -6.86
C PHE A 130 11.27 -1.77 -7.41
N ALA A 131 12.46 -2.35 -7.26
CA ALA A 131 12.73 -3.76 -7.53
C ALA A 131 13.69 -4.32 -6.47
N CYS A 132 13.43 -5.54 -6.03
CA CYS A 132 14.24 -6.28 -5.05
C CYS A 132 14.91 -7.49 -5.69
N THR A 133 16.11 -7.82 -5.24
CA THR A 133 16.80 -9.10 -5.50
C THR A 133 17.69 -9.46 -4.32
N GLY A 134 18.19 -10.70 -4.25
CA GLY A 134 18.89 -11.19 -3.06
C GLY A 134 17.93 -11.42 -1.90
N SER A 135 18.23 -12.35 -1.01
CA SER A 135 17.31 -12.71 0.08
C SER A 135 16.92 -11.48 0.91
N TYR A 136 15.64 -11.39 1.31
CA TYR A 136 15.12 -10.29 2.14
C TYR A 136 15.20 -8.90 1.50
N CYS A 137 15.04 -8.82 0.17
CA CYS A 137 15.20 -7.58 -0.59
C CYS A 137 16.55 -6.85 -0.37
N ASP A 138 17.60 -7.59 -0.04
CA ASP A 138 18.94 -7.07 0.22
C ASP A 138 19.47 -6.10 -0.88
N ASN A 139 19.17 -6.41 -2.14
CA ASN A 139 19.56 -5.58 -3.27
C ASN A 139 18.36 -4.84 -3.86
N VAL A 140 18.39 -3.51 -3.74
CA VAL A 140 17.33 -2.61 -4.21
C VAL A 140 17.72 -1.94 -5.53
N SER A 141 16.75 -1.73 -6.42
CA SER A 141 16.87 -0.85 -7.59
C SER A 141 15.69 0.11 -7.67
N LEU A 142 15.97 1.35 -8.07
CA LEU A 142 14.96 2.40 -8.22
C LEU A 142 14.61 2.55 -9.70
N GLN A 143 13.32 2.58 -10.01
CA GLN A 143 12.87 3.11 -11.28
C GLN A 143 12.83 4.63 -11.18
N CYS A 144 13.57 5.30 -12.06
CA CYS A 144 13.59 6.74 -12.18
C CYS A 144 12.90 7.16 -13.47
N SER A 145 12.03 8.16 -13.39
CA SER A 145 11.37 8.74 -14.56
C SER A 145 11.54 10.23 -14.63
N HIS A 146 11.79 10.70 -15.85
CA HIS A 146 11.66 12.11 -16.18
C HIS A 146 10.18 12.43 -16.38
N LEU A 147 9.68 13.39 -15.61
CA LEU A 147 8.29 13.82 -15.65
C LEU A 147 8.21 15.16 -16.37
N ASN A 148 7.39 15.23 -17.43
CA ASN A 148 7.36 16.42 -18.28
C ASN A 148 7.03 17.69 -17.47
N GLY A 149 7.87 18.71 -17.63
CA GLY A 149 7.71 20.00 -16.94
C GLY A 149 7.86 19.92 -15.42
N LYS A 150 8.43 18.83 -14.88
CA LYS A 150 8.78 18.69 -13.47
C LYS A 150 10.28 18.74 -13.25
N THR A 151 10.68 19.40 -12.18
CA THR A 151 12.07 19.42 -11.70
C THR A 151 12.13 19.35 -10.17
N TRP A 152 13.32 19.10 -9.64
CA TRP A 152 13.60 19.23 -8.22
C TRP A 152 13.73 20.70 -7.83
N GLY A 153 13.23 21.07 -6.66
CA GLY A 153 13.82 22.19 -5.92
C GLY A 153 14.44 21.70 -4.65
N THR A 154 13.88 22.07 -3.49
CA THR A 154 14.53 21.73 -2.21
C THR A 154 14.45 20.24 -1.94
N CYS A 155 15.57 19.64 -1.53
CA CYS A 155 15.67 18.22 -1.26
C CYS A 155 16.29 17.95 0.11
N TYR A 156 15.90 16.82 0.70
CA TYR A 156 16.37 16.38 2.00
C TYR A 156 16.55 14.86 2.01
N TRP A 157 17.43 14.38 2.89
CA TRP A 157 17.43 12.98 3.29
C TRP A 157 16.50 12.80 4.49
N SER A 158 15.69 11.74 4.47
CA SER A 158 14.96 11.32 5.66
C SER A 158 15.91 10.71 6.70
N GLY A 159 15.38 10.48 7.90
CA GLY A 159 15.95 9.48 8.79
C GLY A 159 15.79 8.07 8.21
N PHE A 160 16.49 7.11 8.81
CA PHE A 160 16.29 5.70 8.49
C PHE A 160 14.92 5.21 8.99
N ILE A 161 14.31 4.33 8.20
CA ILE A 161 13.09 3.60 8.49
C ILE A 161 13.37 2.11 8.34
N SER A 162 12.87 1.32 9.29
CA SER A 162 12.85 -0.15 9.29
C SER A 162 11.47 -0.63 9.73
N GLU A 163 11.13 -1.91 9.54
CA GLU A 163 9.89 -2.50 10.06
C GLU A 163 9.82 -2.38 11.59
N GLU A 164 10.96 -2.45 12.27
CA GLU A 164 11.07 -2.32 13.73
C GLU A 164 10.57 -0.95 14.23
N ASN A 165 10.63 0.06 13.37
CA ASN A 165 10.24 1.44 13.66
C ASN A 165 8.92 1.83 12.99
N GLY A 166 8.08 0.84 12.66
CA GLY A 166 6.75 1.02 12.06
C GLY A 166 6.74 0.97 10.53
N GLY A 167 7.90 0.88 9.89
CA GLY A 167 8.06 0.56 8.47
C GLY A 167 7.44 1.54 7.48
N THR A 168 6.87 2.66 7.91
CA THR A 168 6.13 3.58 7.01
C THR A 168 6.60 5.02 7.18
N ILE A 169 6.85 5.70 6.05
CA ILE A 169 7.18 7.13 6.01
C ILE A 169 6.36 7.86 4.95
N TYR A 170 5.81 9.02 5.32
CA TYR A 170 5.10 9.93 4.42
C TYR A 170 5.91 11.21 4.25
N PHE A 171 6.07 11.66 3.01
CA PHE A 171 6.71 12.96 2.74
C PHE A 171 5.68 14.10 2.74
N PRO A 172 6.10 15.34 3.01
CA PRO A 172 5.20 16.49 2.96
C PRO A 172 4.52 16.61 1.59
N PRO A 173 3.36 17.29 1.50
CA PRO A 173 2.71 17.56 0.21
C PRO A 173 3.70 18.19 -0.77
N ASN A 174 3.63 17.74 -2.03
CA ASN A 174 4.51 18.17 -3.12
C ASN A 174 5.99 17.76 -2.99
N TYR A 175 6.31 16.83 -2.08
CA TYR A 175 7.62 16.16 -2.04
C TYR A 175 7.50 14.71 -2.46
N TYR A 176 8.49 14.26 -3.23
CA TYR A 176 8.52 12.92 -3.83
C TYR A 176 9.92 12.35 -3.74
N ILE A 177 10.01 11.02 -3.68
CA ILE A 177 11.28 10.32 -3.62
C ILE A 177 12.05 10.56 -4.92
N ALA A 178 13.33 10.85 -4.78
CA ALA A 178 14.31 11.07 -5.84
C ALA A 178 15.56 10.18 -5.66
N GLY A 179 15.63 9.41 -4.57
CA GLY A 179 16.69 8.45 -4.30
C GLY A 179 16.46 7.70 -3.01
N ALA A 180 17.30 6.70 -2.76
CA ALA A 180 17.27 5.89 -1.56
C ALA A 180 18.68 5.43 -1.18
N LYS A 181 18.86 5.02 0.07
CA LYS A 181 20.05 4.37 0.60
C LYS A 181 19.71 3.30 1.63
N CYS A 182 20.55 2.29 1.69
CA CYS A 182 20.51 1.14 2.61
C CYS A 182 21.54 1.31 3.74
N ASP A 183 21.22 0.78 4.90
CA ASP A 183 22.07 0.59 6.06
C ASP A 183 21.57 -0.62 6.87
N GLY A 184 22.39 -1.18 7.75
CA GLY A 184 22.08 -2.46 8.41
C GLY A 184 22.16 -3.66 7.46
N ASP A 185 22.21 -4.86 8.02
CA ASP A 185 22.26 -6.10 7.24
C ASP A 185 20.98 -6.23 6.39
N HIS A 186 21.09 -6.72 5.16
CA HIS A 186 19.96 -6.96 4.24
C HIS A 186 19.16 -5.70 3.87
N CYS A 187 19.79 -4.53 3.84
CA CYS A 187 19.11 -3.25 3.63
C CYS A 187 17.93 -3.00 4.61
N ASP A 188 17.99 -3.56 5.81
CA ASP A 188 16.96 -3.41 6.85
C ASP A 188 16.59 -1.94 7.13
N ASN A 189 17.59 -1.05 7.10
CA ASN A 189 17.39 0.37 7.34
C ASN A 189 17.44 1.16 6.03
N MET A 190 16.30 1.68 5.60
CA MET A 190 16.20 2.51 4.40
C MET A 190 16.09 3.99 4.73
N ALA A 191 16.76 4.85 3.98
CA ALA A 191 16.51 6.29 4.00
C ALA A 191 16.31 6.83 2.59
N PHE A 192 15.50 7.87 2.45
CA PHE A 192 15.07 8.37 1.15
C PHE A 192 15.55 9.80 0.93
N TYR A 193 16.08 10.06 -0.25
CA TYR A 193 16.28 11.40 -0.75
C TYR A 193 14.97 11.84 -1.37
N TYR A 194 14.34 12.86 -0.81
CA TYR A 194 13.05 13.36 -1.28
C TYR A 194 13.16 14.84 -1.63
N CYS A 195 12.56 15.20 -2.76
CA CYS A 195 12.67 16.52 -3.36
C CYS A 195 11.29 17.12 -3.58
N GLN A 196 11.19 18.43 -3.40
CA GLN A 196 10.02 19.17 -3.82
C GLN A 196 9.92 19.16 -5.35
N ALA A 197 8.74 18.88 -5.90
CA ALA A 197 8.47 18.97 -7.33
C ALA A 197 7.96 20.35 -7.73
N TYR A 198 8.43 20.89 -8.85
CA TYR A 198 7.96 22.14 -9.47
C TYR A 198 7.44 21.85 -10.85
#